data_AF-A0A2E4DSK2-F1
#
_entry.id   AF-A0A2E4DSK2-F1
#
_cell.length_a   1.000
_cell.length_b   1.000
_cell.length_c   1.000
_cell.angle_alpha   90.00
_cell.angle_beta   90.00
_cell.angle_gamma   90.00
#
_symmetry.space_group_name_H-M   'P 1'
#
loop_
_entity.id
_entity.type
_entity.pdbx_description
1 polymer ?
#
loop_
_entity_poly.entity_id
_entity_poly.type
_entity_poly.pdbx_seq_one_letter_code
_entity_poly.pdbx_strand_id
1 'polypeptide(L)'
;MFDFIPIPFQQNLKTSKNTYQLSEVDIYWLTEATKKQLNGSRIKSSSGLWLYTPDGIGNYKALWTRDYYYMVEYAGDLLDPKEIKLSIEYLINGQRNDGCMPDRVNFDGKAIYSPGGDSSPLADHALDNGPFMALLLCSYANQFEDSEFFLQMKATVKKGLEFVSRDESGLVFNNLINPQCVYGFTDIVKKTGNLLFSSLLFYKSSLEMEKLCRKYSLKSEKCYKVWRKKIEKNINKLYDQESGMFWAANVDCKQIDIWGSAFAVATGITNSEQTNKISKYLIENKDQLFFKGQLRHLSPNDEGWSKTFISCDTGTYQNGAFWATPLAWVIPVIAQKSLTTAKKLLNEIINDFRENGINECINMNYCKVPNYVVSATNVYTIVKSSSPNR
;
A
#
# COMPACT_ATOMS: atom_id res chain seq x y z
N MET A 1 20.92 28.81 0.36
CA MET A 1 19.61 28.85 1.03
C MET A 1 19.15 27.42 1.13
N PHE A 2 19.22 26.83 2.32
CA PHE A 2 19.21 25.37 2.53
C PHE A 2 17.81 24.79 2.24
N ASP A 3 17.71 23.96 1.20
CA ASP A 3 16.55 23.10 0.96
C ASP A 3 16.51 22.02 2.07
N PHE A 4 15.75 22.28 3.13
CA PHE A 4 15.33 21.23 4.07
C PHE A 4 14.43 20.25 3.28
N ILE A 5 15.00 19.15 2.83
CA ILE A 5 14.24 17.98 2.42
C ILE A 5 13.76 17.32 3.72
N PRO A 6 12.45 17.16 3.95
CA PRO A 6 11.97 16.36 5.07
C PRO A 6 12.56 14.95 4.96
N ILE A 7 13.29 14.55 5.99
CA ILE A 7 13.82 13.19 6.12
C ILE A 7 12.58 12.26 6.19
N PRO A 8 12.48 11.21 5.35
CA PRO A 8 11.37 10.27 5.41
C PRO A 8 11.27 9.68 6.82
N PHE A 9 10.04 9.49 7.30
CA PHE A 9 9.73 8.95 8.63
C PHE A 9 10.52 7.66 8.97
N GLN A 10 10.85 6.84 7.97
CA GLN A 10 11.67 5.62 8.13
C GLN A 10 13.11 5.87 8.62
N GLN A 11 13.68 7.06 8.46
CA GLN A 11 15.07 7.35 8.86
C GLN A 11 15.20 7.90 10.29
N ASN A 12 14.11 8.33 10.94
CA ASN A 12 14.14 8.90 12.30
C ASN A 12 13.75 7.92 13.42
N LEU A 13 13.41 6.67 13.09
CA LEU A 13 13.43 5.60 14.07
C LEU A 13 14.91 5.26 14.33
N LYS A 14 15.53 5.95 15.30
CA LYS A 14 16.73 5.43 15.96
C LYS A 14 16.38 4.01 16.39
N THR A 15 16.97 3.03 15.72
CA THR A 15 16.67 1.60 15.86
C THR A 15 17.11 1.12 17.24
N SER A 16 16.29 1.36 18.26
CA SER A 16 16.32 0.52 19.45
C SER A 16 15.82 -0.85 19.00
N LYS A 17 16.61 -1.91 19.21
CA LYS A 17 16.11 -3.29 19.16
C LYS A 17 14.82 -3.30 19.99
N ASN A 18 13.67 -3.58 19.36
CA ASN A 18 12.36 -3.66 20.01
C ASN A 18 11.68 -2.34 20.42
N THR A 19 11.46 -1.43 19.45
CA THR A 19 10.71 -0.16 19.65
C THR A 19 9.36 -0.36 20.35
N TYR A 20 8.65 -1.45 20.04
CA TYR A 20 7.32 -1.74 20.59
C TYR A 20 7.34 -2.68 21.80
N GLN A 21 8.53 -3.10 22.27
CA GLN A 21 8.71 -3.97 23.42
C GLN A 21 7.87 -5.28 23.36
N LEU A 22 7.75 -5.86 22.16
CA LEU A 22 7.09 -7.17 21.95
C LEU A 22 7.97 -8.31 22.51
N SER A 23 7.39 -9.45 22.86
CA SER A 23 8.21 -10.58 23.31
C SER A 23 9.04 -11.16 22.15
N GLU A 24 10.20 -11.76 22.45
CA GLU A 24 11.00 -12.46 21.44
C GLU A 24 10.21 -13.62 20.80
N VAL A 25 9.33 -14.26 21.58
CA VAL A 25 8.42 -15.32 21.11
C VAL A 25 7.44 -14.78 20.08
N ASP A 26 6.90 -13.58 20.28
CA ASP A 26 5.99 -12.94 19.31
C ASP A 26 6.70 -12.57 18.01
N ILE A 27 7.89 -11.98 18.11
CA ILE A 27 8.70 -11.62 16.95
C ILE A 27 9.10 -12.87 16.16
N TYR A 28 9.57 -13.92 16.84
CA TYR A 28 9.95 -15.19 16.23
C TYR A 28 8.74 -15.84 15.53
N TRP A 29 7.62 -15.97 16.23
CA TRP A 29 6.41 -16.58 15.69
C TRP A 29 5.93 -15.84 14.43
N LEU A 30 5.84 -14.51 14.47
CA LEU A 30 5.39 -13.72 13.33
C LEU A 30 6.37 -13.82 12.15
N THR A 31 7.67 -13.88 12.42
CA THR A 31 8.70 -14.08 11.39
C THR A 31 8.51 -15.42 10.68
N GLU A 32 8.35 -16.51 11.43
CA GLU A 32 8.15 -17.85 10.86
C GLU A 32 6.80 -17.99 10.15
N ALA A 33 5.74 -17.38 10.71
CA ALA A 33 4.43 -17.33 10.06
C ALA A 33 4.51 -16.57 8.72
N THR A 34 5.25 -15.45 8.66
CA THR A 34 5.45 -14.66 7.43
C THR A 34 6.23 -15.45 6.38
N LYS A 35 7.33 -16.12 6.77
CA LYS A 35 8.07 -17.02 5.87
C LYS A 35 7.18 -18.13 5.32
N LYS A 36 6.32 -18.72 6.16
CA LYS A 36 5.37 -19.75 5.73
C LYS A 36 4.40 -19.21 4.68
N GLN A 37 3.83 -18.02 4.88
CA GLN A 37 2.93 -17.38 3.91
C GLN A 37 3.63 -17.11 2.57
N LEU A 38 4.84 -16.53 2.61
CA LEU A 38 5.63 -16.23 1.40
C LEU A 38 6.03 -17.50 0.64
N ASN A 39 6.43 -18.55 1.36
CA ASN A 39 6.79 -19.83 0.71
C ASN A 39 5.57 -20.50 0.09
N GLY A 40 4.43 -20.44 0.77
CA GLY A 40 3.19 -21.05 0.30
C GLY A 40 2.51 -20.30 -0.85
N SER A 41 2.83 -19.02 -1.07
CA SER A 41 2.31 -18.26 -2.22
C SER A 41 3.05 -18.50 -3.53
N ARG A 42 4.12 -19.30 -3.52
CA ARG A 42 4.94 -19.55 -4.70
C ARG A 42 4.24 -20.51 -5.65
N ILE A 43 4.05 -20.07 -6.89
CA ILE A 43 3.58 -20.88 -8.01
C ILE A 43 4.57 -20.77 -9.17
N LYS A 44 4.55 -21.72 -10.11
CA LYS A 44 5.32 -21.61 -11.35
C LYS A 44 4.45 -21.07 -12.49
N SER A 45 5.00 -20.11 -13.26
CA SER A 45 4.45 -19.72 -14.55
C SER A 45 4.60 -20.86 -15.58
N SER A 46 3.94 -20.71 -16.73
CA SER A 46 4.10 -21.60 -17.88
C SER A 46 5.53 -21.61 -18.43
N SER A 47 6.28 -20.51 -18.25
CA SER A 47 7.71 -20.40 -18.57
C SER A 47 8.65 -20.91 -17.47
N GLY A 48 8.12 -21.41 -16.35
CA GLY A 48 8.89 -21.96 -15.23
C GLY A 48 9.43 -20.93 -14.24
N LEU A 49 9.07 -19.65 -14.37
CA LEU A 49 9.41 -18.59 -13.41
C LEU A 49 8.59 -18.76 -12.13
N TRP A 50 9.19 -18.47 -10.98
CA TRP A 50 8.46 -18.38 -9.72
C TRP A 50 7.65 -17.07 -9.68
N LEU A 51 6.36 -17.20 -9.45
CA LEU A 51 5.43 -16.10 -9.20
C LEU A 51 4.91 -16.19 -7.76
N TYR A 52 4.45 -15.07 -7.23
CA TYR A 52 3.96 -14.93 -5.87
C TYR A 52 2.50 -14.49 -5.90
N THR A 53 1.63 -15.32 -5.34
CA THR A 53 0.19 -15.07 -5.27
C THR A 53 -0.16 -14.30 -4.00
N PRO A 54 -1.31 -13.61 -3.94
CA PRO A 54 -1.72 -12.91 -2.73
C PRO A 54 -2.09 -13.84 -1.56
N ASP A 55 -2.39 -15.11 -1.85
CA ASP A 55 -2.66 -16.16 -0.87
C ASP A 55 -1.44 -17.07 -0.64
N GLY A 56 -1.13 -17.39 0.61
CA GLY A 56 -0.02 -18.25 1.02
C GLY A 56 -0.28 -19.73 0.84
N ILE A 57 -1.14 -20.10 -0.12
CA ILE A 57 -1.38 -21.48 -0.54
C ILE A 57 -1.38 -21.66 -2.07
N GLY A 58 -1.16 -20.58 -2.84
CA GLY A 58 -0.99 -20.67 -4.29
C GLY A 58 -2.25 -21.02 -5.09
N ASN A 59 -3.44 -20.76 -4.55
CA ASN A 59 -4.70 -21.03 -5.24
C ASN A 59 -4.95 -20.04 -6.39
N TYR A 60 -4.52 -18.79 -6.23
CA TYR A 60 -4.59 -17.83 -7.32
C TYR A 60 -3.51 -18.14 -8.35
N LYS A 61 -3.80 -17.95 -9.64
CA LYS A 61 -2.85 -18.25 -10.73
C LYS A 61 -2.30 -16.99 -11.40
N ALA A 62 -1.91 -16.00 -10.60
CA ALA A 62 -1.32 -14.76 -11.11
C ALA A 62 -0.45 -14.05 -10.08
N LEU A 63 0.41 -13.17 -10.57
CA LEU A 63 1.21 -12.22 -9.81
C LEU A 63 0.48 -10.87 -9.80
N TRP A 64 0.01 -10.41 -8.64
CA TRP A 64 -0.63 -9.11 -8.47
C TRP A 64 0.41 -8.03 -8.16
N THR A 65 0.36 -6.92 -8.90
CA THR A 65 1.34 -5.82 -8.78
C THR A 65 1.33 -5.20 -7.37
N ARG A 66 0.15 -5.02 -6.77
CA ARG A 66 -0.02 -4.29 -5.51
C ARG A 66 0.38 -5.14 -4.31
N ASP A 67 -0.11 -6.38 -4.27
CA ASP A 67 0.23 -7.36 -3.25
C ASP A 67 1.74 -7.64 -3.26
N TYR A 68 2.30 -7.84 -4.46
CA TYR A 68 3.72 -8.10 -4.59
C TYR A 68 4.60 -6.91 -4.21
N TYR A 69 4.17 -5.67 -4.50
CA TYR A 69 4.82 -4.48 -3.95
C TYR A 69 4.90 -4.56 -2.43
N TYR A 70 3.81 -4.86 -1.73
CA TYR A 70 3.82 -4.95 -0.28
C TYR A 70 4.69 -6.09 0.25
N MET A 71 4.69 -7.25 -0.43
CA MET A 71 5.60 -8.34 -0.07
C MET A 71 7.07 -7.90 -0.16
N VAL A 72 7.47 -7.24 -1.26
CA VAL A 72 8.85 -6.79 -1.46
C VAL A 72 9.21 -5.65 -0.51
N GLU A 73 8.37 -4.63 -0.39
CA GLU A 73 8.62 -3.48 0.49
C GLU A 73 8.78 -3.90 1.95
N TYR A 74 7.94 -4.82 2.41
CA TYR A 74 7.83 -5.12 3.83
C TYR A 74 8.49 -6.43 4.25
N ALA A 75 8.78 -7.33 3.31
CA ALA A 75 9.43 -8.61 3.57
C ALA A 75 10.42 -9.04 2.47
N GLY A 76 10.96 -8.10 1.69
CA GLY A 76 11.96 -8.39 0.65
C GLY A 76 13.21 -9.10 1.17
N ASP A 77 13.54 -8.93 2.45
CA ASP A 77 14.62 -9.65 3.14
C ASP A 77 14.34 -11.13 3.40
N LEU A 78 13.10 -11.58 3.20
CA LEU A 78 12.68 -12.98 3.28
C LEU A 78 12.48 -13.62 1.90
N LEU A 79 12.74 -12.89 0.82
CA LEU A 79 12.53 -13.32 -0.56
C LEU A 79 13.87 -13.45 -1.31
N ASP A 80 13.91 -14.30 -2.34
CA ASP A 80 15.09 -14.38 -3.22
C ASP A 80 15.15 -13.13 -4.11
N PRO A 81 16.23 -12.31 -4.03
CA PRO A 81 16.36 -11.10 -4.83
C PRO A 81 16.27 -11.35 -6.35
N LYS A 82 16.75 -12.52 -6.83
CA LYS A 82 16.66 -12.88 -8.24
C LYS A 82 15.22 -13.12 -8.66
N GLU A 83 14.42 -13.77 -7.82
CA GLU A 83 13.00 -13.98 -8.08
C GLU A 83 12.20 -12.66 -8.04
N ILE A 84 12.59 -11.71 -7.17
CA ILE A 84 12.02 -10.37 -7.17
C ILE A 84 12.29 -9.65 -8.49
N LYS A 85 13.54 -9.64 -8.95
CA LYS A 85 13.91 -9.03 -10.22
C LYS A 85 13.11 -9.60 -11.39
N LEU A 86 13.05 -10.94 -11.50
CA LEU A 86 12.31 -11.63 -12.55
C LEU A 86 10.80 -11.35 -12.48
N SER A 87 10.23 -11.28 -11.27
CA SER A 87 8.81 -10.92 -11.07
C SER A 87 8.51 -9.49 -11.50
N ILE A 88 9.44 -8.55 -11.26
CA ILE A 88 9.34 -7.17 -11.74
C ILE A 88 9.35 -7.12 -13.27
N GLU A 89 10.27 -7.84 -13.91
CA GLU A 89 10.31 -7.95 -15.38
C GLU A 89 9.01 -8.54 -15.93
N TYR A 90 8.49 -9.59 -15.27
CA TYR A 90 7.25 -10.25 -15.66
C TYR A 90 6.05 -9.29 -15.66
N LEU A 91 5.92 -8.45 -14.63
CA LEU A 91 4.88 -7.42 -14.57
C LEU A 91 5.10 -6.31 -15.61
N ILE A 92 6.33 -5.80 -15.73
CA ILE A 92 6.66 -4.70 -16.64
C ILE A 92 6.43 -5.09 -18.11
N ASN A 93 6.72 -6.34 -18.49
CA ASN A 93 6.47 -6.86 -19.83
C ASN A 93 4.99 -6.88 -20.21
N GLY A 94 4.10 -6.81 -19.21
CA GLY A 94 2.66 -6.68 -19.40
C GLY A 94 2.17 -5.25 -19.61
N GLN A 95 3.04 -4.23 -19.68
CA GLN A 95 2.61 -2.84 -19.89
C GLN A 95 1.96 -2.64 -21.28
N ARG A 96 0.81 -1.96 -21.32
CA ARG A 96 0.16 -1.53 -22.57
C ARG A 96 0.98 -0.48 -23.32
N ASN A 97 0.69 -0.35 -24.62
CA ASN A 97 1.31 0.66 -25.48
C ASN A 97 1.05 2.11 -25.04
N ASP A 98 -0.03 2.40 -24.31
CA ASP A 98 -0.34 3.72 -23.73
C ASP A 98 0.32 3.97 -22.37
N GLY A 99 1.00 2.97 -21.80
CA GLY A 99 1.67 3.05 -20.51
C GLY A 99 0.90 2.39 -19.37
N CYS A 100 -0.35 1.96 -19.57
CA CYS A 100 -1.12 1.30 -18.51
C CYS A 100 -0.39 0.07 -17.98
N MET A 101 -0.07 0.08 -16.68
CA MET A 101 0.56 -1.05 -15.99
C MET A 101 -0.50 -2.09 -15.59
N PRO A 102 -0.16 -3.39 -15.61
CA PRO A 102 -1.09 -4.43 -15.21
C PRO A 102 -1.45 -4.35 -13.72
N ASP A 103 -2.70 -4.68 -13.43
CA ASP A 103 -3.15 -5.05 -12.08
C ASP A 103 -2.47 -6.35 -11.67
N ARG A 104 -2.42 -7.30 -12.60
CA ARG A 104 -1.78 -8.61 -12.44
C ARG A 104 -1.36 -9.19 -13.77
N VAL A 105 -0.41 -10.12 -13.73
CA VAL A 105 -0.07 -10.98 -14.87
C VAL A 105 -0.27 -12.43 -14.46
N ASN A 106 -1.08 -13.17 -15.21
CA ASN A 106 -1.40 -14.56 -14.90
C ASN A 106 -0.21 -15.50 -15.15
N PHE A 107 -0.33 -16.75 -14.71
CA PHE A 107 0.73 -17.75 -14.87
C PHE A 107 1.10 -18.05 -16.33
N ASP A 108 0.24 -17.73 -17.30
CA ASP A 108 0.49 -17.89 -18.74
C ASP A 108 1.13 -16.64 -19.39
N GLY A 109 1.36 -15.57 -18.63
CA GLY A 109 1.95 -14.31 -19.13
C GLY A 109 0.92 -13.30 -19.63
N LYS A 110 -0.38 -13.57 -19.46
CA LYS A 110 -1.45 -12.63 -19.84
C LYS A 110 -1.58 -11.53 -18.79
N ALA A 111 -1.36 -10.29 -19.21
CA ALA A 111 -1.59 -9.10 -18.43
C ALA A 111 -3.07 -8.73 -18.34
N ILE A 112 -3.54 -8.41 -17.13
CA ILE A 112 -4.89 -7.92 -16.83
C ILE A 112 -4.74 -6.60 -16.07
N TYR A 113 -5.58 -5.61 -16.39
CA TYR A 113 -5.36 -4.21 -15.98
C TYR A 113 -6.32 -3.70 -14.90
N SER A 114 -7.42 -4.44 -14.68
CA SER A 114 -8.47 -4.07 -13.75
C SER A 114 -8.78 -5.23 -12.78
N PRO A 115 -9.15 -4.91 -11.53
CA PRO A 115 -9.78 -5.87 -10.63
C PRO A 115 -11.04 -6.50 -11.23
N GLY A 116 -11.45 -7.63 -10.68
CA GLY A 116 -12.53 -8.46 -11.22
C GLY A 116 -12.03 -9.58 -12.13
N GLY A 117 -12.95 -10.26 -12.80
CA GLY A 117 -12.64 -11.38 -13.69
C GLY A 117 -11.93 -10.91 -14.96
N ASP A 118 -11.09 -11.76 -15.56
CA ASP A 118 -10.40 -11.45 -16.82
C ASP A 118 -11.39 -11.12 -17.96
N SER A 119 -12.50 -11.86 -18.03
CA SER A 119 -13.59 -11.61 -18.99
C SER A 119 -14.68 -10.66 -18.47
N SER A 120 -14.56 -10.18 -17.24
CA SER A 120 -15.56 -9.34 -16.57
C SER A 120 -14.89 -8.37 -15.59
N PRO A 121 -14.05 -7.46 -16.11
CA PRO A 121 -13.33 -6.49 -15.28
C PRO A 121 -14.30 -5.45 -14.71
N LEU A 122 -13.96 -4.88 -13.55
CA LEU A 122 -14.77 -3.83 -12.91
C LEU A 122 -14.70 -2.48 -13.65
N ALA A 123 -13.59 -2.22 -14.34
CA ALA A 123 -13.34 -1.04 -15.15
C ALA A 123 -12.30 -1.34 -16.26
N ASP A 124 -11.83 -0.33 -17.00
CA ASP A 124 -10.74 -0.55 -17.98
C ASP A 124 -9.40 -0.82 -17.28
N HIS A 125 -9.12 -0.09 -16.20
CA HIS A 125 -7.90 -0.27 -15.41
C HIS A 125 -8.06 0.18 -13.95
N ALA A 126 -6.99 0.05 -13.16
CA ALA A 126 -6.84 0.70 -11.86
C ALA A 126 -5.80 1.83 -11.90
N LEU A 127 -6.12 2.96 -11.27
CA LEU A 127 -5.31 4.19 -11.31
C LEU A 127 -4.01 4.09 -10.49
N ASP A 128 -3.86 3.06 -9.67
CA ASP A 128 -2.72 2.87 -8.76
C ASP A 128 -1.66 1.90 -9.29
N ASN A 129 -1.92 1.15 -10.37
CA ASN A 129 -0.99 0.16 -10.92
C ASN A 129 0.37 0.79 -11.29
N GLY A 130 0.35 1.93 -11.98
CA GLY A 130 1.57 2.67 -12.36
C GLY A 130 2.41 3.09 -11.15
N PRO A 131 1.82 3.82 -10.17
CA PRO A 131 2.48 4.16 -8.92
C PRO A 131 3.01 2.95 -8.14
N PHE A 132 2.26 1.86 -8.04
CA PHE A 132 2.72 0.64 -7.38
C PHE A 132 3.90 -0.01 -8.09
N MET A 133 3.86 -0.10 -9.42
CA MET A 133 4.98 -0.63 -10.21
C MET A 133 6.24 0.22 -10.03
N ALA A 134 6.10 1.55 -9.97
CA ALA A 134 7.21 2.44 -9.68
C ALA A 134 7.79 2.25 -8.27
N LEU A 135 6.93 2.11 -7.27
CA LEU A 135 7.35 1.85 -5.90
C LEU A 135 8.01 0.48 -5.75
N LEU A 136 7.52 -0.54 -6.45
CA LEU A 136 8.11 -1.87 -6.48
C LEU A 136 9.53 -1.86 -7.07
N LEU A 137 9.72 -1.22 -8.23
CA LEU A 137 11.06 -1.03 -8.80
C LEU A 137 11.98 -0.27 -7.83
N CYS A 138 11.49 0.82 -7.23
CA CYS A 138 12.26 1.61 -6.28
C CYS A 138 12.64 0.82 -5.02
N SER A 139 11.71 0.01 -4.51
CA SER A 139 11.92 -0.81 -3.33
C SER A 139 13.02 -1.85 -3.58
N TYR A 140 12.95 -2.57 -4.70
CA TYR A 140 13.98 -3.52 -5.11
C TYR A 140 15.34 -2.84 -5.27
N ALA A 141 15.43 -1.77 -6.06
CA ALA A 141 16.69 -1.08 -6.31
C ALA A 141 17.34 -0.52 -5.04
N ASN A 142 16.54 -0.01 -4.10
CA ASN A 142 17.05 0.45 -2.81
C ASN A 142 17.54 -0.69 -1.92
N GLN A 143 16.80 -1.80 -1.85
CA GLN A 143 17.12 -2.92 -0.97
C GLN A 143 18.33 -3.75 -1.44
N PHE A 144 18.50 -3.90 -2.76
CA PHE A 144 19.51 -4.79 -3.34
C PHE A 144 20.59 -4.05 -4.14
N GLU A 145 20.55 -2.72 -4.13
CA GLU A 145 21.54 -1.83 -4.76
C GLU A 145 21.76 -2.05 -6.27
N ASP A 146 20.77 -2.60 -6.97
CA ASP A 146 20.83 -2.93 -8.39
C ASP A 146 20.53 -1.71 -9.28
N SER A 147 21.54 -0.84 -9.44
CA SER A 147 21.42 0.37 -10.24
C SER A 147 21.20 0.10 -11.73
N GLU A 148 21.83 -0.93 -12.28
CA GLU A 148 21.72 -1.31 -13.69
C GLU A 148 20.27 -1.67 -14.04
N PHE A 149 19.63 -2.51 -13.21
CA PHE A 149 18.24 -2.87 -13.42
C PHE A 149 17.29 -1.67 -13.30
N PHE A 150 17.52 -0.79 -12.31
CA PHE A 150 16.75 0.45 -12.21
C PHE A 150 16.88 1.29 -13.49
N LEU A 151 18.09 1.45 -14.02
CA LEU A 151 18.35 2.21 -15.24
C LEU A 151 17.65 1.61 -16.47
N GLN A 152 17.63 0.29 -16.57
CA GLN A 152 16.96 -0.44 -17.63
C GLN A 152 15.44 -0.24 -17.58
N MET A 153 14.84 -0.27 -16.40
CA MET A 153 13.38 -0.28 -16.24
C MET A 153 12.74 1.10 -16.05
N LYS A 154 13.52 2.13 -15.65
CA LYS A 154 12.97 3.45 -15.26
C LYS A 154 12.10 4.10 -16.33
N ALA A 155 12.43 3.94 -17.62
CA ALA A 155 11.68 4.58 -18.70
C ALA A 155 10.29 3.96 -18.86
N THR A 156 10.20 2.63 -18.79
CA THR A 156 8.95 1.87 -18.86
C THR A 156 8.06 2.20 -17.66
N VAL A 157 8.64 2.21 -16.45
CA VAL A 157 7.95 2.61 -15.22
C VAL A 157 7.46 4.06 -15.27
N LYS A 158 8.29 4.98 -15.78
CA LYS A 158 7.90 6.38 -15.96
C LYS A 158 6.68 6.52 -16.87
N LYS A 159 6.63 5.78 -17.97
CA LYS A 159 5.46 5.75 -18.87
C LYS A 159 4.17 5.32 -18.12
N GLY A 160 4.31 4.41 -17.15
CA GLY A 160 3.23 4.03 -16.24
C GLY A 160 2.76 5.15 -15.31
N LEU A 161 3.67 6.02 -14.86
CA LEU A 161 3.31 7.23 -14.10
C LEU A 161 2.69 8.31 -15.00
N GLU A 162 3.14 8.43 -16.25
CA GLU A 162 2.57 9.38 -17.22
C GLU A 162 1.13 9.04 -17.58
N PHE A 163 0.79 7.74 -17.66
CA PHE A 163 -0.57 7.24 -17.91
C PHE A 163 -1.59 7.65 -16.83
N VAL A 164 -1.18 7.83 -15.58
CA VAL A 164 -2.09 8.15 -14.47
C VAL A 164 -2.78 9.50 -14.69
N SER A 165 -4.10 9.46 -14.82
CA SER A 165 -4.96 10.65 -14.94
C SER A 165 -4.82 11.58 -13.73
N ARG A 166 -4.66 12.88 -13.98
CA ARG A 166 -4.57 13.94 -12.98
C ARG A 166 -5.33 15.17 -13.45
N ASP A 167 -5.91 15.93 -12.53
CA ASP A 167 -6.51 17.23 -12.83
C ASP A 167 -5.42 18.33 -12.94
N GLU A 168 -5.84 19.58 -13.19
CA GLU A 168 -4.93 20.72 -13.29
C GLU A 168 -4.09 20.96 -12.02
N SER A 169 -4.66 20.60 -10.87
CA SER A 169 -4.01 20.70 -9.56
C SER A 169 -2.94 19.62 -9.34
N GLY A 170 -2.90 18.62 -10.22
CA GLY A 170 -1.95 17.52 -10.19
C GLY A 170 -2.36 16.36 -9.27
N LEU A 171 -3.52 16.45 -8.62
CA LEU A 171 -4.10 15.33 -7.88
C LEU A 171 -4.58 14.26 -8.86
N VAL A 172 -4.45 12.99 -8.49
CA VAL A 172 -4.97 11.88 -9.28
C VAL A 172 -6.48 12.02 -9.36
N PHE A 173 -7.00 12.03 -10.58
CA PHE A 173 -8.38 12.34 -10.87
C PHE A 173 -9.07 11.16 -11.55
N ASN A 174 -10.19 10.73 -10.96
CA ASN A 174 -11.04 9.68 -11.49
C ASN A 174 -12.31 10.27 -12.13
N ASN A 175 -12.58 9.86 -13.36
CA ASN A 175 -13.66 10.41 -14.17
C ASN A 175 -15.04 10.09 -13.56
N LEU A 176 -15.96 11.05 -13.58
CA LEU A 176 -17.30 10.89 -12.98
C LEU A 176 -18.21 9.98 -13.82
N ILE A 177 -18.06 10.00 -15.14
CA ILE A 177 -18.90 9.28 -16.10
C ILE A 177 -18.34 7.87 -16.33
N ASN A 178 -17.02 7.77 -16.52
CA ASN A 178 -16.31 6.50 -16.73
C ASN A 178 -15.26 6.26 -15.63
N PRO A 179 -15.68 6.03 -14.38
CA PRO A 179 -14.76 5.84 -13.27
C PRO A 179 -14.00 4.54 -13.39
N GLN A 180 -12.72 4.61 -13.02
CA GLN A 180 -11.78 3.50 -12.97
C GLN A 180 -11.65 2.97 -11.54
N CYS A 181 -11.07 1.78 -11.39
CA CYS A 181 -10.72 1.26 -10.07
C CYS A 181 -9.64 2.13 -9.43
N VAL A 182 -9.66 2.18 -8.10
CA VAL A 182 -8.82 3.07 -7.30
C VAL A 182 -7.80 2.26 -6.52
N TYR A 183 -7.48 2.65 -5.29
CA TYR A 183 -6.55 1.92 -4.44
C TYR A 183 -6.97 0.45 -4.25
N GLY A 184 -6.02 -0.47 -4.42
CA GLY A 184 -6.22 -1.92 -4.50
C GLY A 184 -6.96 -2.63 -3.37
N PHE A 185 -7.14 -1.97 -2.23
CA PHE A 185 -7.87 -2.52 -1.09
C PHE A 185 -9.23 -1.81 -0.92
N THR A 186 -9.63 -1.06 -1.94
CA THR A 186 -10.91 -0.38 -2.14
C THR A 186 -11.34 -0.44 -3.62
N ASP A 187 -10.93 -1.49 -4.35
CA ASP A 187 -11.23 -1.71 -5.77
C ASP A 187 -12.71 -1.64 -6.13
N ILE A 188 -13.58 -2.17 -5.26
CA ILE A 188 -15.02 -2.16 -5.47
C ILE A 188 -15.62 -0.79 -5.19
N VAL A 189 -14.88 0.15 -4.58
CA VAL A 189 -15.41 1.44 -4.14
C VAL A 189 -15.31 2.44 -5.29
N LYS A 190 -16.44 3.01 -5.67
CA LYS A 190 -16.57 3.86 -6.85
C LYS A 190 -16.31 5.32 -6.51
N LYS A 191 -15.08 5.61 -6.05
CA LYS A 191 -14.60 6.97 -5.70
C LYS A 191 -14.38 7.80 -6.96
N THR A 192 -14.92 9.02 -7.04
CA THR A 192 -14.78 9.90 -8.23
C THR A 192 -14.30 11.30 -7.87
N GLY A 193 -13.76 12.01 -8.87
CA GLY A 193 -13.08 13.28 -8.66
C GLY A 193 -11.62 13.10 -8.26
N ASN A 194 -11.09 14.03 -7.46
CA ASN A 194 -9.73 13.95 -6.92
C ASN A 194 -9.66 12.90 -5.81
N LEU A 195 -8.70 11.99 -5.92
CA LEU A 195 -8.54 10.85 -5.02
C LEU A 195 -7.38 11.06 -4.05
N LEU A 196 -7.60 10.84 -2.76
CA LEU A 196 -6.54 10.99 -1.75
C LEU A 196 -5.46 9.93 -1.91
N PHE A 197 -5.82 8.66 -1.73
CA PHE A 197 -4.84 7.58 -1.62
C PHE A 197 -4.01 7.42 -2.90
N SER A 198 -4.65 7.49 -4.08
CA SER A 198 -3.96 7.43 -5.36
C SER A 198 -3.03 8.63 -5.58
N SER A 199 -3.40 9.84 -5.11
CA SER A 199 -2.51 11.00 -5.13
C SER A 199 -1.30 10.82 -4.22
N LEU A 200 -1.49 10.24 -3.03
CA LEU A 200 -0.39 9.95 -2.11
C LEU A 200 0.56 8.87 -2.65
N LEU A 201 0.04 7.83 -3.30
CA LEU A 201 0.87 6.84 -4.00
C LEU A 201 1.66 7.49 -5.13
N PHE A 202 1.02 8.33 -5.94
CA PHE A 202 1.68 9.06 -7.02
C PHE A 202 2.77 10.01 -6.49
N TYR A 203 2.49 10.68 -5.37
CA TYR A 203 3.45 11.52 -4.65
C TYR A 203 4.66 10.70 -4.19
N LYS A 204 4.42 9.59 -3.48
CA LYS A 204 5.49 8.71 -2.96
C LYS A 204 6.31 8.13 -4.10
N SER A 205 5.68 7.62 -5.16
CA SER A 205 6.40 7.05 -6.30
C SER A 205 7.26 8.09 -7.02
N SER A 206 6.75 9.31 -7.20
CA SER A 206 7.53 10.41 -7.78
C SER A 206 8.73 10.79 -6.91
N LEU A 207 8.54 10.81 -5.58
CA LEU A 207 9.62 11.10 -4.64
C LEU A 207 10.71 10.02 -4.68
N GLU A 208 10.35 8.74 -4.66
CA GLU A 208 11.32 7.64 -4.66
C GLU A 208 12.06 7.54 -6.00
N MET A 209 11.37 7.74 -7.13
CA MET A 209 12.01 7.84 -8.46
C MET A 209 13.00 9.02 -8.53
N GLU A 210 12.63 10.20 -8.01
CA GLU A 210 13.51 11.36 -7.90
C GLU A 210 14.77 11.05 -7.06
N LYS A 211 14.59 10.41 -5.89
CA LYS A 211 15.70 10.05 -5.00
C LYS A 211 16.65 9.05 -5.65
N LEU A 212 16.14 7.99 -6.27
CA LEU A 212 16.98 6.99 -6.93
C LEU A 212 17.72 7.53 -8.14
N CYS A 213 17.09 8.41 -8.93
CA CYS A 213 17.79 9.10 -10.01
C CYS A 213 18.97 9.92 -9.48
N ARG A 214 18.81 10.62 -8.35
CA ARG A 214 19.91 11.34 -7.69
C ARG A 214 20.96 10.38 -7.11
N LYS A 215 20.54 9.29 -6.45
CA LYS A 215 21.43 8.27 -5.85
C LYS A 215 22.38 7.71 -6.90
N TYR A 216 21.87 7.38 -8.10
CA TYR A 216 22.66 6.81 -9.19
C TYR A 216 23.24 7.88 -10.14
N SER A 217 23.42 9.11 -9.65
CA SER A 217 24.04 10.23 -10.38
C SER A 217 23.45 10.52 -11.76
N LEU A 218 22.18 10.20 -11.96
CA LEU A 218 21.44 10.58 -13.15
C LEU A 218 20.99 12.02 -13.03
N LYS A 219 20.95 12.73 -14.17
CA LYS A 219 20.20 13.97 -14.25
C LYS A 219 18.74 13.65 -13.97
N SER A 220 18.30 13.90 -12.73
CA SER A 220 16.92 13.69 -12.32
C SER A 220 16.00 14.39 -13.31
N GLU A 221 15.04 13.64 -13.84
CA GLU A 221 14.03 14.24 -14.69
C GLU A 221 13.24 15.26 -13.88
N LYS A 222 13.06 16.45 -14.46
CA LYS A 222 12.37 17.55 -13.78
C LYS A 222 10.90 17.21 -13.48
N CYS A 223 10.32 16.26 -14.22
CA CYS A 223 8.92 15.87 -14.10
C CYS A 223 8.55 15.37 -12.69
N TYR A 224 9.37 14.52 -12.07
CA TYR A 224 9.07 13.97 -10.75
C TYR A 224 8.93 15.06 -9.69
N LYS A 225 9.87 16.01 -9.67
CA LYS A 225 9.80 17.18 -8.78
C LYS A 225 8.57 18.04 -9.06
N VAL A 226 8.24 18.27 -10.33
CA VAL A 226 7.06 19.06 -10.74
C VAL A 226 5.77 18.39 -10.28
N TRP A 227 5.59 17.09 -10.54
CA TRP A 227 4.39 16.37 -10.13
C TRP A 227 4.24 16.35 -8.61
N ARG A 228 5.33 16.04 -7.90
CA ARG A 228 5.36 16.02 -6.44
C ARG A 228 4.95 17.37 -5.84
N LYS A 229 5.54 18.47 -6.34
CA LYS A 229 5.26 19.82 -5.85
C LYS A 229 3.82 20.28 -6.12
N LYS A 230 3.21 19.83 -7.22
CA LYS A 230 1.79 20.09 -7.49
C LYS A 230 0.89 19.42 -6.46
N ILE A 231 1.17 18.16 -6.11
CA ILE A 231 0.40 17.44 -5.09
C ILE A 231 0.60 18.09 -3.71
N GLU A 232 1.84 18.40 -3.31
CA GLU A 232 2.12 19.11 -2.03
C GLU A 232 1.31 20.40 -1.89
N LYS A 233 1.22 21.18 -2.98
CA LYS A 233 0.47 22.43 -2.98
C LYS A 233 -1.04 22.23 -2.85
N ASN A 234 -1.59 21.13 -3.37
CA ASN A 234 -3.03 20.97 -3.57
C ASN A 234 -3.68 19.86 -2.72
N ILE A 235 -2.91 19.02 -2.01
CA ILE A 235 -3.46 17.90 -1.23
C ILE A 235 -4.51 18.33 -0.19
N ASN A 236 -4.37 19.55 0.35
CA ASN A 236 -5.32 20.11 1.32
C ASN A 236 -6.71 20.40 0.74
N LYS A 237 -6.91 20.32 -0.58
CA LYS A 237 -8.26 20.29 -1.18
C LYS A 237 -9.08 19.08 -0.72
N LEU A 238 -8.40 18.02 -0.27
CA LEU A 238 -8.99 16.80 0.25
C LEU A 238 -9.00 16.75 1.78
N TYR A 239 -8.59 17.83 2.47
CA TYR A 239 -8.52 17.86 3.93
C TYR A 239 -9.78 18.44 4.54
N ASP A 240 -10.40 17.69 5.44
CA ASP A 240 -11.53 18.13 6.24
C ASP A 240 -11.04 18.82 7.52
N GLN A 241 -11.29 20.13 7.60
CA GLN A 241 -10.87 20.92 8.76
C GLN A 241 -11.65 20.56 10.03
N GLU A 242 -12.89 20.09 9.89
CA GLU A 242 -13.77 19.77 11.00
C GLU A 242 -13.32 18.50 11.73
N SER A 243 -13.20 17.38 11.02
CA SER A 243 -12.68 16.13 11.61
C SER A 243 -11.17 16.14 11.83
N GLY A 244 -10.42 16.99 11.10
CA GLY A 244 -8.97 16.96 11.09
C GLY A 244 -8.38 15.78 10.30
N MET A 245 -9.17 15.18 9.42
CA MET A 245 -8.81 14.02 8.60
C MET A 245 -8.95 14.35 7.10
N PHE A 246 -8.52 13.46 6.21
CA PHE A 246 -8.70 13.64 4.76
C PHE A 246 -9.90 12.84 4.23
N TRP A 247 -10.63 13.41 3.28
CA TRP A 247 -11.65 12.68 2.49
C TRP A 247 -10.97 11.74 1.48
N ALA A 248 -11.58 10.57 1.24
CA ALA A 248 -11.11 9.60 0.25
C ALA A 248 -11.14 10.16 -1.18
N ALA A 249 -12.17 10.96 -1.47
CA ALA A 249 -12.41 11.63 -2.74
C ALA A 249 -13.19 12.93 -2.52
N ASN A 250 -13.39 13.76 -3.56
CA ASN A 250 -14.15 15.01 -3.45
C ASN A 250 -15.52 15.02 -4.17
N VAL A 251 -15.90 13.94 -4.87
CA VAL A 251 -17.24 13.80 -5.49
C VAL A 251 -17.96 12.56 -4.94
N ASP A 252 -17.94 11.41 -5.61
CA ASP A 252 -18.52 10.17 -5.07
C ASP A 252 -17.60 9.59 -4.00
N CYS A 253 -18.18 9.02 -2.93
CA CYS A 253 -17.43 8.49 -1.78
C CYS A 253 -16.55 9.56 -1.10
N LYS A 254 -17.05 10.79 -0.98
CA LYS A 254 -16.47 11.87 -0.15
C LYS A 254 -16.69 11.59 1.36
N GLN A 255 -16.13 10.47 1.83
CA GLN A 255 -16.13 10.04 3.21
C GLN A 255 -14.69 10.11 3.75
N ILE A 256 -14.50 10.14 5.06
CA ILE A 256 -13.16 10.18 5.65
C ILE A 256 -12.42 8.89 5.34
N ASP A 257 -11.18 9.01 4.87
CA ASP A 257 -10.30 7.87 4.58
C ASP A 257 -9.29 7.70 5.73
N ILE A 258 -9.55 6.75 6.61
CA ILE A 258 -8.70 6.50 7.79
C ILE A 258 -7.30 6.08 7.35
N TRP A 259 -7.21 5.19 6.38
CA TRP A 259 -5.94 4.65 5.90
C TRP A 259 -5.15 5.71 5.14
N GLY A 260 -5.83 6.45 4.26
CA GLY A 260 -5.23 7.53 3.48
C GLY A 260 -4.76 8.70 4.33
N SER A 261 -5.50 9.05 5.39
CA SER A 261 -5.09 10.07 6.35
C SER A 261 -3.80 9.68 7.06
N ALA A 262 -3.70 8.44 7.57
CA ALA A 262 -2.46 7.93 8.15
C ALA A 262 -1.33 7.83 7.13
N PHE A 263 -1.63 7.46 5.89
CA PHE A 263 -0.64 7.39 4.81
C PHE A 263 -0.11 8.77 4.43
N ALA A 264 -0.94 9.82 4.51
CA ALA A 264 -0.49 11.22 4.33
C ALA A 264 0.60 11.58 5.37
N VAL A 265 0.42 11.17 6.64
CA VAL A 265 1.45 11.34 7.67
C VAL A 265 2.70 10.54 7.32
N ALA A 266 2.55 9.27 6.94
CA ALA A 266 3.69 8.39 6.63
C ALA A 266 4.51 8.84 5.41
N THR A 267 3.87 9.48 4.42
CA THR A 267 4.55 10.08 3.25
C THR A 267 5.25 11.41 3.59
N GLY A 268 4.98 11.99 4.77
CA GLY A 268 5.56 13.26 5.19
C GLY A 268 4.96 14.49 4.51
N ILE A 269 3.78 14.35 3.89
CA ILE A 269 3.13 15.47 3.19
C ILE A 269 2.33 16.39 4.14
N THR A 270 2.00 15.89 5.33
CA THR A 270 1.25 16.64 6.34
C THR A 270 2.14 17.60 7.12
N ASN A 271 1.55 18.72 7.55
CA ASN A 271 2.19 19.59 8.54
C ASN A 271 2.01 19.02 9.97
N SER A 272 2.71 19.61 10.95
CA SER A 272 2.68 19.14 12.35
C SER A 272 1.29 19.18 12.98
N GLU A 273 0.45 20.14 12.63
CA GLU A 273 -0.93 20.23 13.15
C GLU A 273 -1.79 19.08 12.62
N GLN A 274 -1.74 18.84 11.30
CA GLN A 274 -2.44 17.73 10.65
C GLN A 274 -1.98 16.39 11.20
N THR A 275 -0.66 16.17 11.31
CA THR A 275 -0.09 14.96 11.92
C THR A 275 -0.62 14.74 13.34
N ASN A 276 -0.69 15.81 14.14
CA ASN A 276 -1.21 15.74 15.51
C ASN A 276 -2.70 15.40 15.54
N LYS A 277 -3.52 16.03 14.69
CA LYS A 277 -4.96 15.77 14.59
C LYS A 277 -5.24 14.33 14.16
N ILE A 278 -4.58 13.85 13.11
CA ILE A 278 -4.74 12.48 12.59
C ILE A 278 -4.34 11.44 13.65
N SER A 279 -3.18 11.62 14.28
CA SER A 279 -2.71 10.68 15.32
C SER A 279 -3.64 10.66 16.54
N LYS A 280 -4.17 11.83 16.92
CA LYS A 280 -5.14 11.96 18.02
C LYS A 280 -6.46 11.26 17.66
N TYR A 281 -6.99 11.49 16.46
CA TYR A 281 -8.21 10.87 15.96
C TYR A 281 -8.13 9.34 16.01
N LEU A 282 -7.03 8.75 15.53
CA LEU A 282 -6.82 7.30 15.55
C LEU A 282 -6.83 6.71 16.97
N ILE A 283 -6.28 7.44 17.95
CA ILE A 283 -6.21 6.98 19.35
C ILE A 283 -7.56 7.13 20.05
N GLU A 284 -8.25 8.26 19.86
CA GLU A 284 -9.53 8.55 20.51
C GLU A 284 -10.66 7.67 19.98
N ASN A 285 -10.59 7.26 18.71
CA ASN A 285 -11.59 6.41 18.07
C ASN A 285 -11.17 4.93 17.97
N LYS A 286 -10.10 4.53 18.66
CA LYS A 286 -9.48 3.20 18.49
C LYS A 286 -10.46 2.04 18.68
N ASP A 287 -11.40 2.16 19.62
CA ASP A 287 -12.31 1.07 19.97
C ASP A 287 -13.39 0.83 18.90
N GLN A 288 -13.60 1.79 17.99
CA GLN A 288 -14.50 1.66 16.84
C GLN A 288 -13.73 1.37 15.54
N LEU A 289 -12.48 1.86 15.44
CA LEU A 289 -11.64 1.70 14.27
C LEU A 289 -10.93 0.34 14.21
N PHE A 290 -10.65 -0.28 15.36
CA PHE A 290 -9.91 -1.53 15.45
C PHE A 290 -10.76 -2.69 15.94
N PHE A 291 -10.54 -3.85 15.34
CA PHE A 291 -11.08 -5.13 15.80
C PHE A 291 -9.96 -6.17 15.74
N LYS A 292 -9.63 -6.74 16.90
CA LYS A 292 -8.50 -7.68 17.06
C LYS A 292 -7.18 -7.17 16.46
N GLY A 293 -6.87 -5.89 16.71
CA GLY A 293 -5.69 -5.22 16.16
C GLY A 293 -5.74 -4.88 14.67
N GLN A 294 -6.76 -5.31 13.92
CA GLN A 294 -6.96 -4.97 12.50
C GLN A 294 -7.78 -3.69 12.34
N LEU A 295 -7.56 -2.93 11.27
CA LEU A 295 -8.09 -1.58 11.10
C LEU A 295 -9.12 -1.48 9.97
N ARG A 296 -10.22 -0.78 10.22
CA ARG A 296 -11.21 -0.39 9.21
C ARG A 296 -10.78 0.87 8.44
N HIS A 297 -11.11 0.97 7.15
CA HIS A 297 -10.79 2.14 6.31
C HIS A 297 -11.80 3.30 6.45
N LEU A 298 -13.03 3.01 6.87
CA LEU A 298 -14.12 3.96 7.11
C LEU A 298 -14.02 4.61 8.49
N SER A 299 -14.58 5.81 8.62
CA SER A 299 -14.74 6.46 9.92
C SER A 299 -15.80 5.76 10.79
N PRO A 300 -15.82 6.01 12.11
CA PRO A 300 -16.86 5.45 12.98
C PRO A 300 -18.28 5.87 12.63
N ASN A 301 -18.44 6.99 11.91
CA ASN A 301 -19.75 7.51 11.50
C ASN A 301 -20.24 6.92 10.16
N ASP A 302 -19.40 6.12 9.50
CA ASP A 302 -19.68 5.55 8.20
C ASP A 302 -19.95 4.04 8.34
N GLU A 303 -21.18 3.62 8.07
CA GLU A 303 -21.54 2.20 8.06
C GLU A 303 -20.89 1.48 6.87
N GLY A 304 -20.94 2.10 5.68
CA GLY A 304 -20.37 1.59 4.44
C GLY A 304 -20.00 2.73 3.48
N TRP A 305 -19.36 2.41 2.36
CA TRP A 305 -19.14 3.35 1.27
C TRP A 305 -20.45 3.69 0.56
N SER A 306 -20.62 4.95 0.19
CA SER A 306 -21.83 5.43 -0.47
C SER A 306 -22.03 4.90 -1.89
N LYS A 307 -20.98 4.40 -2.54
CA LYS A 307 -21.05 3.89 -3.92
C LYS A 307 -20.01 2.82 -4.20
N THR A 308 -20.43 1.73 -4.82
CA THR A 308 -19.57 0.63 -5.22
C THR A 308 -19.80 0.22 -6.70
N PHE A 309 -18.81 -0.44 -7.31
CA PHE A 309 -18.93 -1.07 -8.63
C PHE A 309 -19.79 -2.34 -8.59
N ILE A 310 -19.73 -3.07 -7.47
CA ILE A 310 -20.51 -4.29 -7.21
C ILE A 310 -21.13 -4.21 -5.82
N SER A 311 -22.28 -4.86 -5.63
CA SER A 311 -22.92 -4.94 -4.32
C SER A 311 -22.01 -5.65 -3.33
N CYS A 312 -21.89 -5.11 -2.12
CA CYS A 312 -21.09 -5.67 -1.04
C CYS A 312 -21.69 -5.24 0.29
N ASP A 313 -21.98 -6.21 1.16
CA ASP A 313 -22.63 -5.93 2.42
C ASP A 313 -21.75 -5.06 3.32
N THR A 314 -22.38 -4.14 4.04
CA THR A 314 -21.74 -3.33 5.06
C THR A 314 -21.02 -4.21 6.09
N GLY A 315 -19.80 -3.81 6.44
CA GLY A 315 -18.94 -4.55 7.37
C GLY A 315 -18.21 -5.72 6.72
N THR A 316 -18.37 -5.97 5.42
CA THR A 316 -17.68 -7.06 4.71
C THR A 316 -16.68 -6.51 3.71
N TYR A 317 -15.62 -7.27 3.46
CA TYR A 317 -14.58 -6.97 2.48
C TYR A 317 -14.13 -5.48 2.47
N GLN A 318 -14.15 -4.86 1.30
CA GLN A 318 -13.76 -3.46 1.10
C GLN A 318 -14.90 -2.47 1.45
N ASN A 319 -16.02 -2.96 1.98
CA ASN A 319 -17.15 -2.15 2.46
C ASN A 319 -17.25 -2.17 4.00
N GLY A 320 -16.12 -1.96 4.68
CA GLY A 320 -16.08 -1.79 6.14
C GLY A 320 -15.56 -2.99 6.97
N ALA A 321 -14.95 -4.01 6.37
CA ALA A 321 -14.19 -4.99 7.16
C ALA A 321 -12.89 -4.39 7.73
N PHE A 322 -12.29 -5.09 8.69
CA PHE A 322 -11.02 -4.73 9.31
C PHE A 322 -9.86 -5.49 8.66
N TRP A 323 -8.74 -4.80 8.42
CA TRP A 323 -7.60 -5.34 7.67
C TRP A 323 -6.29 -5.12 8.41
N ALA A 324 -5.35 -6.04 8.24
CA ALA A 324 -3.97 -5.88 8.69
C ALA A 324 -3.10 -5.09 7.69
N THR A 325 -3.50 -5.00 6.42
CA THR A 325 -2.79 -4.28 5.35
C THR A 325 -2.30 -2.87 5.75
N PRO A 326 -3.10 -1.97 6.35
CA PRO A 326 -2.66 -0.61 6.63
C PRO A 326 -1.71 -0.46 7.82
N LEU A 327 -1.51 -1.52 8.61
CA LEU A 327 -0.80 -1.42 9.88
C LEU A 327 0.66 -0.99 9.72
N ALA A 328 1.29 -1.32 8.58
CA ALA A 328 2.67 -0.95 8.28
C ALA A 328 2.93 0.57 8.32
N TRP A 329 1.91 1.39 8.06
CA TRP A 329 2.02 2.85 8.15
C TRP A 329 1.13 3.45 9.25
N VAL A 330 0.06 2.78 9.69
CA VAL A 330 -0.81 3.31 10.75
C VAL A 330 -0.22 3.14 12.13
N ILE A 331 0.35 1.96 12.45
CA ILE A 331 0.93 1.73 13.78
C ILE A 331 2.04 2.73 14.10
N PRO A 332 2.97 3.05 13.18
CA PRO A 332 3.97 4.07 13.44
C PRO A 332 3.39 5.48 13.62
N VAL A 333 2.24 5.81 13.02
CA VAL A 333 1.55 7.09 13.24
C VAL A 333 0.98 7.15 14.66
N ILE A 334 0.32 6.08 15.13
CA ILE A 334 -0.15 5.97 16.52
C ILE A 334 1.02 6.04 17.51
N ALA A 335 2.13 5.38 17.19
CA ALA A 335 3.33 5.31 18.02
C ALA A 335 3.95 6.68 18.31
N GLN A 336 3.75 7.69 17.44
CA GLN A 336 4.20 9.06 17.69
C GLN A 336 3.57 9.69 18.93
N LYS A 337 2.39 9.23 19.34
CA LYS A 337 1.66 9.74 20.52
C LYS A 337 1.51 8.70 21.62
N SER A 338 1.37 7.42 21.28
CA SER A 338 1.18 6.36 22.27
C SER A 338 1.81 5.05 21.82
N LEU A 339 3.04 4.81 22.30
CA LEU A 339 3.71 3.51 22.17
C LEU A 339 2.92 2.39 22.85
N THR A 340 2.25 2.69 23.97
CA THR A 340 1.40 1.72 24.69
C THR A 340 0.24 1.24 23.82
N THR A 341 -0.45 2.16 23.14
CA THR A 341 -1.55 1.81 22.22
C THR A 341 -1.03 1.00 21.03
N ALA A 342 0.07 1.45 20.41
CA ALA A 342 0.70 0.74 19.31
C ALA A 342 1.10 -0.70 19.69
N LYS A 343 1.75 -0.89 20.84
CA LYS A 343 2.10 -2.20 21.39
C LYS A 343 0.88 -3.07 21.63
N LYS A 344 -0.18 -2.52 22.23
CA LYS A 344 -1.42 -3.26 22.48
C LYS A 344 -2.03 -3.79 21.18
N LEU A 345 -2.16 -2.94 20.16
CA LEU A 345 -2.69 -3.33 18.85
C LEU A 345 -1.84 -4.40 18.17
N LEU A 346 -0.51 -4.31 18.27
CA LEU A 346 0.41 -5.33 17.75
C LEU A 346 0.25 -6.68 18.46
N ASN A 347 0.11 -6.69 19.79
CA ASN A 347 -0.16 -7.92 20.53
C ASN A 347 -1.52 -8.54 20.14
N GLU A 348 -2.55 -7.71 19.98
CA GLU A 348 -3.88 -8.17 19.58
C GLU A 348 -3.87 -8.84 18.20
N ILE A 349 -3.22 -8.23 17.20
CA ILE A 349 -3.16 -8.82 15.85
C ILE A 349 -2.30 -10.09 15.81
N ILE A 350 -1.20 -10.15 16.56
CA ILE A 350 -0.37 -11.37 16.64
C ILE A 350 -1.16 -12.52 17.29
N ASN A 351 -1.93 -12.22 18.34
CA ASN A 351 -2.79 -13.23 18.97
C ASN A 351 -3.92 -13.67 18.03
N ASP A 352 -4.56 -12.74 17.32
CA ASP A 352 -5.58 -13.08 16.33
C ASP A 352 -5.03 -13.96 15.20
N PHE A 353 -3.84 -13.64 14.68
CA PHE A 353 -3.20 -14.45 13.66
C PHE A 353 -2.87 -15.87 14.15
N ARG A 354 -2.55 -16.06 15.44
CA ARG A 354 -2.32 -17.39 16.03
C ARG A 354 -3.60 -18.19 16.17
N GLU A 355 -4.65 -17.55 16.66
CA GLU A 355 -5.90 -18.22 17.01
C GLU A 355 -6.79 -18.47 15.79
N ASN A 356 -6.85 -17.49 14.88
CA ASN A 356 -7.84 -17.43 13.80
C ASN A 356 -7.20 -17.43 12.40
N GLY A 357 -5.87 -17.49 12.32
CA GLY A 357 -5.12 -17.46 11.08
C GLY A 357 -4.93 -16.05 10.51
N ILE A 358 -4.07 -15.96 9.50
CA ILE A 358 -3.75 -14.70 8.83
C ILE A 358 -4.73 -14.53 7.66
N ASN A 359 -5.77 -13.73 7.87
CA ASN A 359 -6.83 -13.51 6.88
C ASN A 359 -6.62 -12.20 6.10
N GLU A 360 -7.24 -12.09 4.93
CA GLU A 360 -7.25 -10.86 4.12
C GLU A 360 -7.95 -9.73 4.88
N CYS A 361 -9.16 -10.01 5.36
CA CYS A 361 -9.89 -9.12 6.24
C CYS A 361 -10.84 -9.91 7.15
N ILE A 362 -11.24 -9.26 8.24
CA ILE A 362 -12.11 -9.85 9.26
C ILE A 362 -13.22 -8.87 9.69
N ASN A 363 -14.28 -9.43 10.25
CA ASN A 363 -15.24 -8.72 11.09
C ASN A 363 -15.90 -9.75 12.04
N MET A 364 -16.82 -9.31 12.90
CA MET A 364 -17.59 -10.21 13.75
C MET A 364 -18.31 -11.27 12.90
N ASN A 365 -18.01 -12.55 13.14
CA ASN A 365 -18.52 -13.71 12.40
C ASN A 365 -18.21 -13.70 10.89
N TYR A 366 -17.16 -12.98 10.47
CA TYR A 366 -16.77 -12.86 9.08
C TYR A 366 -15.25 -12.90 8.93
N CYS A 367 -14.77 -13.69 7.98
CA CYS A 367 -13.41 -13.59 7.48
C CYS A 367 -13.42 -13.78 5.96
N LYS A 368 -12.42 -13.21 5.30
CA LYS A 368 -12.19 -13.40 3.87
C LYS A 368 -10.76 -13.85 3.61
N VAL A 369 -10.62 -14.76 2.65
CA VAL A 369 -9.37 -15.34 2.11
C VAL A 369 -8.36 -15.65 3.23
N PRO A 370 -8.32 -16.90 3.73
CA PRO A 370 -7.31 -17.30 4.69
C PRO A 370 -5.92 -17.31 4.04
N ASN A 371 -4.88 -17.28 4.88
CA ASN A 371 -3.48 -17.26 4.45
C ASN A 371 -3.14 -16.05 3.59
N TYR A 372 -3.59 -14.84 3.94
CA TYR A 372 -3.31 -13.67 3.11
C TYR A 372 -1.90 -13.13 3.39
N VAL A 373 -1.03 -13.13 2.38
CA VAL A 373 0.40 -12.87 2.56
C VAL A 373 0.66 -11.42 2.98
N VAL A 374 -0.05 -10.47 2.37
CA VAL A 374 0.11 -9.04 2.66
C VAL A 374 -0.22 -8.72 4.12
N SER A 375 -1.22 -9.39 4.70
CA SER A 375 -1.53 -9.26 6.13
C SER A 375 -0.34 -9.65 7.02
N ALA A 376 0.40 -10.70 6.65
CA ALA A 376 1.61 -11.09 7.38
C ALA A 376 2.76 -10.10 7.19
N THR A 377 3.10 -9.76 5.93
CA THR A 377 4.27 -8.94 5.61
C THR A 377 4.17 -7.54 6.20
N ASN A 378 2.97 -6.96 6.20
CA ASN A 378 2.74 -5.59 6.65
C ASN A 378 2.81 -5.48 8.19
N VAL A 379 2.52 -6.54 8.93
CA VAL A 379 2.77 -6.58 10.38
C VAL A 379 4.23 -6.93 10.66
N TYR A 380 4.80 -7.86 9.89
CA TYR A 380 6.20 -8.27 10.02
C TYR A 380 7.18 -7.10 9.93
N THR A 381 7.03 -6.18 8.97
CA THR A 381 7.96 -5.04 8.82
C THR A 381 8.04 -4.15 10.07
N ILE A 382 6.93 -4.03 10.80
CA ILE A 382 6.85 -3.24 12.03
C ILE A 382 7.72 -3.87 13.12
N VAL A 383 7.73 -5.21 13.19
CA VAL A 383 8.46 -5.96 14.21
C VAL A 383 9.87 -6.35 13.77
N LYS A 384 10.16 -6.50 12.48
CA LYS A 384 11.50 -6.88 11.99
C LYS A 384 12.53 -5.79 12.24
N SER A 385 12.08 -4.54 12.23
CA SER A 385 12.86 -3.36 12.64
C SER A 385 13.34 -3.44 14.11
N SER A 386 12.92 -4.48 14.82
CA SER A 386 13.29 -4.82 16.19
C SER A 386 14.16 -6.08 16.35
N SER A 387 14.48 -6.78 15.25
CA SER A 387 15.20 -8.06 15.31
C SER A 387 16.71 -7.87 15.47
N PRO A 388 17.38 -8.65 16.35
CA PRO A 388 18.75 -8.42 16.76
C PRO A 388 19.85 -8.77 15.74
N ASN A 389 19.50 -9.34 14.58
CA ASN A 389 20.46 -9.86 13.60
C ASN A 389 20.48 -9.03 12.31
N ARG A 390 21.22 -7.93 12.35
CA ARG A 390 22.01 -7.42 11.22
C ARG A 390 23.37 -6.99 11.75
#